data_AF-A0A9Q0VPJ1-F1
#
_entry.id   AF-A0A9Q0VPJ1-F1
#
_cell.length_a   1.000
_cell.length_b   1.000
_cell.length_c   1.000
_cell.angle_alpha   90.00
_cell.angle_beta   90.00
_cell.angle_gamma   90.00
#
_symmetry.space_group_name_H-M   'P 1'
#
loop_
_entity.id
_entity.type
_entity.pdbx_description
1 polymer ?
#
loop_
_entity_poly.entity_id
_entity_poly.type
_entity_poly.pdbx_seq_one_letter_code
_entity_poly.pdbx_strand_id
1 'polypeptide(L)'
;MSEDCIKKLPECTFKSDNNIVEQCCPEFSCAICLQDFKDGDSMRKLPYCGHCFHMSCLDKWLTRNGSCPNCRNYVCNDNAV
;
A
#
# COMPACT_ATOMS: atom_id res chain seq x y z
N MET A 1 -7.92 9.22 -10.02
CA MET A 1 -6.87 8.31 -10.52
C MET A 1 -7.55 7.16 -11.21
N SER A 2 -7.15 6.84 -12.45
CA SER A 2 -7.71 5.68 -13.15
C SER A 2 -7.28 4.39 -12.46
N GLU A 3 -8.18 3.41 -12.37
CA GLU A 3 -7.94 2.10 -11.75
C GLU A 3 -6.70 1.40 -12.34
N ASP A 4 -6.43 1.63 -13.62
CA ASP A 4 -5.24 1.16 -14.34
C ASP A 4 -3.90 1.61 -13.75
N CYS A 5 -3.81 2.84 -13.24
CA CYS A 5 -2.57 3.34 -12.62
C CYS A 5 -2.37 2.71 -11.24
N ILE A 6 -3.46 2.43 -10.54
CA ILE A 6 -3.42 1.83 -9.21
C ILE A 6 -2.96 0.37 -9.34
N LYS A 7 -3.49 -0.39 -10.31
CA LYS A 7 -3.10 -1.80 -10.55
C LYS A 7 -1.62 -2.00 -10.87
N LYS A 8 -0.90 -0.98 -11.35
CA LYS A 8 0.54 -1.06 -11.67
C LYS A 8 1.45 -0.93 -10.43
N LEU A 9 0.90 -0.63 -9.27
CA LEU A 9 1.69 -0.48 -8.04
C LEU A 9 2.16 -1.84 -7.51
N PRO A 10 3.38 -1.90 -6.92
CA PRO A 10 3.97 -3.14 -6.43
C PRO A 10 3.12 -3.77 -5.33
N GLU A 11 2.74 -5.04 -5.55
CA GLU A 11 2.00 -5.86 -4.60
C GLU A 11 2.93 -6.81 -3.84
N CYS A 12 2.62 -7.03 -2.56
CA CYS A 12 3.38 -7.88 -1.66
C CYS A 12 2.40 -8.71 -0.83
N THR A 13 2.66 -10.00 -0.64
CA THR A 13 1.82 -10.84 0.23
C THR A 13 2.42 -10.88 1.63
N PHE A 14 1.62 -10.62 2.66
CA PHE A 14 2.07 -10.76 4.05
C PHE A 14 2.20 -12.24 4.40
N LYS A 15 3.31 -12.61 5.03
CA LYS A 15 3.52 -13.94 5.61
C LYS A 15 4.13 -13.76 7.00
N SER A 16 3.48 -14.33 8.02
CA SER A 16 3.91 -14.24 9.42
C SER A 16 5.05 -15.20 9.78
N ASP A 17 5.62 -15.93 8.82
CA ASP A 17 6.67 -16.90 9.08
C ASP A 17 7.97 -16.18 9.46
N ASN A 18 8.45 -16.38 10.68
CA ASN A 18 9.52 -15.62 11.36
C ASN A 18 10.93 -15.85 10.78
N ASN A 19 11.07 -16.15 9.50
CA ASN A 19 12.37 -16.21 8.83
C ASN A 19 12.69 -14.83 8.26
N ILE A 20 13.67 -14.15 8.87
CA ILE A 20 14.08 -12.78 8.56
C ILE A 20 14.49 -12.69 7.07
N VAL A 21 13.56 -12.33 6.21
CA VAL A 21 13.81 -11.97 4.81
C VAL A 21 13.06 -10.68 4.54
N GLU A 22 13.82 -9.58 4.45
CA GLU A 22 13.42 -8.28 3.89
C GLU A 22 11.95 -7.90 4.15
N GLN A 23 11.65 -7.53 5.39
CA GLN A 23 10.33 -7.02 5.75
C GLN A 23 10.02 -5.76 4.92
N CYS A 24 9.17 -5.91 3.92
CA CYS A 24 8.88 -4.87 2.93
C CYS A 24 8.21 -3.63 3.56
N CYS A 25 7.60 -3.80 4.75
CA CYS A 25 6.74 -2.83 5.39
C CYS A 25 7.19 -2.59 6.84
N PRO A 26 7.42 -1.35 7.27
CA PRO A 26 7.74 -1.05 8.67
C PRO A 26 6.54 -1.28 9.60
N GLU A 27 5.31 -1.24 9.05
CA GLU A 27 4.06 -1.33 9.79
C GLU A 27 3.45 -2.74 9.66
N PHE A 28 2.91 -3.27 10.76
CA PHE A 28 2.20 -4.56 10.80
C PHE A 28 0.68 -4.43 10.71
N SER A 29 0.17 -3.22 10.51
CA SER A 29 -1.27 -2.94 10.44
C SER A 29 -1.60 -1.95 9.33
N CYS A 30 -2.83 -2.04 8.85
CA CYS A 30 -3.34 -1.17 7.80
C CYS A 30 -4.01 0.07 8.42
N ALA A 31 -3.45 1.26 8.24
CA ALA A 31 -4.03 2.49 8.81
C ALA A 31 -5.39 2.91 8.20
N ILE A 32 -5.84 2.24 7.12
CA ILE A 32 -7.15 2.50 6.49
C ILE A 32 -8.27 1.76 7.21
N CYS A 33 -8.06 0.47 7.53
CA CYS A 33 -9.06 -0.35 8.22
C CYS A 33 -8.74 -0.56 9.71
N LEU A 34 -7.58 -0.11 10.18
CA LEU A 34 -7.07 -0.27 11.54
C LEU A 34 -7.00 -1.74 11.99
N GLN A 35 -6.71 -2.63 11.05
CA GLN A 35 -6.55 -4.08 11.29
C GLN A 35 -5.12 -4.51 10.99
N ASP A 36 -4.64 -5.46 11.77
CA ASP A 36 -3.35 -6.14 11.56
C ASP A 36 -3.36 -6.98 10.28
N PHE A 37 -2.19 -7.07 9.63
CA PHE A 37 -2.01 -7.93 8.47
C PHE A 37 -2.01 -9.40 8.87
N LYS A 38 -2.68 -10.24 8.08
CA LYS A 38 -2.72 -11.69 8.30
C LYS A 38 -1.95 -12.42 7.22
N ASP A 39 -1.53 -13.63 7.52
CA ASP A 39 -0.90 -14.49 6.54
C ASP A 39 -1.80 -14.66 5.29
N GLY A 40 -1.21 -14.42 4.12
CA GLY A 40 -1.93 -14.43 2.86
C GLY A 40 -2.60 -13.11 2.48
N ASP A 41 -2.57 -12.07 3.33
CA ASP A 41 -3.10 -10.76 2.94
C ASP A 41 -2.30 -10.15 1.79
N SER A 42 -3.02 -9.70 0.77
CA SER A 42 -2.46 -8.91 -0.32
C SER A 42 -2.28 -7.47 0.15
N MET A 43 -1.03 -7.06 0.30
CA MET A 43 -0.65 -5.69 0.61
C MET A 43 -0.09 -5.01 -0.62
N ARG A 44 -0.06 -3.68 -0.58
CA ARG A 44 0.54 -2.85 -1.61
C ARG A 44 1.39 -1.79 -0.95
N LYS A 45 2.63 -1.68 -1.44
CA LYS A 45 3.59 -0.68 -0.99
C LYS A 45 3.59 0.51 -1.94
N LEU A 46 3.55 1.71 -1.37
CA LEU A 46 3.66 2.92 -2.17
C LEU A 46 5.13 3.19 -2.52
N PRO A 47 5.49 3.36 -3.81
CA PRO A 47 6.89 3.50 -4.21
C PRO A 47 7.54 4.79 -3.70
N TYR A 48 6.77 5.89 -3.59
CA TYR A 48 7.30 7.20 -3.20
C TYR A 48 7.47 7.42 -1.69
N CYS A 49 6.67 6.74 -0.87
CA CYS A 49 6.69 6.93 0.58
C CYS A 49 6.94 5.65 1.38
N GLY A 50 6.96 4.48 0.73
CA GLY A 50 7.24 3.20 1.37
C GLY A 50 6.14 2.65 2.28
N HIS A 51 5.03 3.37 2.48
CA HIS A 51 3.93 2.90 3.33
C HIS A 51 3.18 1.73 2.67
N CYS A 52 2.77 0.78 3.51
CA CYS A 52 2.06 -0.41 3.10
C CYS A 52 0.63 -0.43 3.64
N PHE A 53 -0.28 -0.93 2.82
CA PHE A 53 -1.70 -1.05 3.15
C PHE A 53 -2.27 -2.29 2.49
N HIS A 54 -3.41 -2.79 2.97
CA HIS A 54 -4.15 -3.83 2.25
C HIS A 54 -4.47 -3.33 0.84
N MET A 55 -4.26 -4.19 -0.16
CA MET A 55 -4.51 -3.89 -1.58
C MET A 55 -5.93 -3.36 -1.76
N SER A 56 -6.93 -4.04 -1.20
CA SER A 56 -8.34 -3.63 -1.31
C SER A 56 -8.65 -2.31 -0.59
N CYS A 57 -7.97 -2.03 0.53
CA CYS A 57 -8.17 -0.77 1.26
C CYS A 57 -7.54 0.40 0.50
N LEU A 58 -6.30 0.22 0.03
CA LEU A 58 -5.58 1.24 -0.70
C LEU A 58 -6.25 1.55 -2.04
N ASP A 59 -6.71 0.53 -2.77
CA ASP A 59 -7.40 0.71 -4.04
C ASP A 59 -8.64 1.59 -3.89
N LYS A 60 -9.51 1.27 -2.91
CA LYS A 60 -10.69 2.08 -2.57
C LYS A 60 -10.32 3.52 -2.17
N TRP A 61 -9.22 3.70 -1.44
CA TRP A 61 -8.76 5.01 -1.03
C TRP A 61 -8.24 5.83 -2.21
N LEU A 62 -7.42 5.24 -3.08
CA LEU A 62 -6.82 5.92 -4.22
C LEU A 62 -7.82 6.31 -5.29
N THR A 63 -8.90 5.52 -5.45
CA THR A 63 -10.04 5.89 -6.29
C THR A 63 -10.70 7.19 -5.84
N ARG A 64 -10.64 7.53 -4.54
CA ARG A 64 -11.21 8.76 -3.98
C ARG A 64 -10.19 9.91 -3.85
N ASN A 65 -9.00 9.64 -3.33
CA ASN A 65 -8.07 10.67 -2.84
C ASN A 65 -6.71 10.71 -3.55
N GLY A 66 -6.34 9.66 -4.29
CA GLY A 66 -5.07 9.59 -5.07
C GLY A 66 -3.75 9.79 -4.30
N SER A 67 -3.79 9.79 -2.97
CA SER A 67 -2.68 10.15 -2.08
C SER A 67 -2.56 9.16 -0.92
N CYS A 68 -1.40 9.12 -0.27
CA CYS A 68 -1.13 8.24 0.86
C CYS A 68 -1.97 8.63 2.10
N PRO A 69 -2.67 7.70 2.75
CA PRO A 69 -3.41 7.97 3.99
C PRO A 69 -2.53 8.48 5.15
N ASN A 70 -1.28 8.00 5.24
CA ASN A 70 -0.37 8.30 6.35
C ASN A 70 0.37 9.63 6.17
N CYS A 71 1.02 9.82 5.02
CA CYS A 71 1.88 10.99 4.78
C CYS A 71 1.30 12.00 3.79
N ARG A 72 0.12 11.73 3.22
CA ARG A 72 -0.52 12.55 2.17
C ARG A 72 0.30 12.75 0.90
N ASN A 73 1.40 12.00 0.73
CA ASN A 73 2.19 12.06 -0.49
C ASN A 73 1.41 11.42 -1.67
N TYR A 74 1.49 12.02 -2.85
CA TYR A 74 0.75 11.52 -4.02
C TYR A 74 1.35 10.21 -4.53
N VAL A 75 0.46 9.27 -4.90
CA VAL A 75 0.87 7.92 -5.31
C VAL A 75 1.36 7.86 -6.75
N CYS A 76 0.87 8.76 -7.59
CA CYS A 76 1.44 9.08 -8.88
C CYS A 76 1.65 10.59 -8.92
N ASN A 77 2.87 11.02 -9.18
CA ASN A 77 3.09 12.40 -9.58
C ASN A 77 2.61 12.53 -11.03
N ASP A 78 1.35 12.90 -11.25
CA ASP A 78 0.93 13.50 -12.52
C ASP A 78 1.40 14.96 -12.53
N ASN A 79 2.73 15.12 -12.54
CA ASN A 79 3.41 16.36 -12.86
C ASN A 79 4.75 15.96 -13.47
N ALA A 80 4.67 15.22 -14.58
CA ALA A 80 5.69 15.33 -15.60
C ALA A 80 5.47 16.70 -16.26
N VAL A 81 5.99 17.75 -15.59
CA VAL A 81 6.20 19.06 -16.22
C VAL A 81 7.35 18.99 -17.20
#